data_AF-A0A0L7R162-F1
#
_entry.id   AF-A0A0L7R162-F1
#
_cell.length_a   1.000
_cell.length_b   1.000
_cell.length_c   1.000
_cell.angle_alpha   90.00
_cell.angle_beta   90.00
_cell.angle_gamma   90.00
#
_symmetry.space_group_name_H-M   'P 1'
#
loop_
_entity.id
_entity.type
_entity.pdbx_description
1 polymer ?
#
loop_
_entity_poly.entity_id
_entity_poly.type
_entity_poly.pdbx_seq_one_letter_code
_entity_poly.pdbx_strand_id
1 'polypeptide(L)'
;MKSLIQTCRYCAHCQLEKLREVKRPGLLNRRKMILHHDNAESHVALNVQNKLREFGWEILLHPPCSLETVASDYHLFRVKYYESDAKIKTAVNSSFASKTQDF
;
A
#
# COMPACT_ATOMS: atom_id res chain seq x y z
N MET A 1 -10.08 -3.44 -35.48
CA MET A 1 -10.41 -4.49 -34.51
C MET A 1 -9.70 -4.16 -33.20
N LYS A 2 -10.42 -3.65 -32.20
CA LYS A 2 -9.83 -3.25 -30.91
C LYS A 2 -9.58 -4.52 -30.09
N SER A 3 -8.33 -4.97 -30.05
CA SER A 3 -7.91 -6.04 -29.13
C SER A 3 -8.14 -5.53 -27.70
N LEU A 4 -9.03 -6.19 -26.97
CA LEU A 4 -9.16 -6.01 -25.53
C LEU A 4 -7.80 -6.33 -24.91
N ILE A 5 -7.03 -5.28 -24.63
CA ILE A 5 -6.04 -5.35 -23.57
C ILE A 5 -6.87 -5.60 -22.32
N GLN A 6 -6.82 -6.83 -21.84
CA GLN A 6 -7.22 -7.16 -20.49
C GLN A 6 -6.16 -6.53 -19.56
N THR A 7 -6.09 -5.19 -19.58
CA THR A 7 -5.44 -4.40 -18.55
C THR A 7 -6.12 -4.85 -17.28
N CYS A 8 -5.36 -5.53 -16.43
CA CYS A 8 -5.82 -5.98 -15.15
C CYS A 8 -6.50 -4.79 -14.49
N ARG A 9 -7.84 -4.84 -14.43
CA ARG A 9 -8.71 -3.85 -13.81
C ARG A 9 -8.60 -4.01 -12.30
N TYR A 10 -7.36 -4.05 -11.81
CA TYR A 10 -7.03 -4.15 -10.42
C TYR A 10 -7.17 -2.74 -9.87
N CYS A 11 -8.42 -2.38 -9.61
CA CYS A 11 -8.82 -1.08 -9.13
C CYS A 11 -8.08 -0.81 -7.81
N ALA A 12 -7.08 0.08 -7.83
CA ALA A 12 -6.49 0.65 -6.61
C ALA A 12 -7.59 1.10 -5.64
N HIS A 13 -8.72 1.59 -6.17
CA HIS A 13 -9.96 1.87 -5.44
C HIS A 13 -10.49 0.69 -4.58
N CYS A 14 -10.59 -0.53 -5.14
CA CYS A 14 -11.05 -1.70 -4.40
C CYS A 14 -10.04 -2.16 -3.34
N GLN A 15 -8.76 -1.94 -3.56
CA GLN A 15 -7.73 -2.27 -2.58
C GLN A 15 -7.71 -1.28 -1.42
N LEU A 16 -7.86 0.02 -1.71
CA LEU A 16 -7.89 1.06 -0.69
C LEU A 16 -9.08 0.90 0.25
N GLU A 17 -10.26 0.57 -0.26
CA GLU A 17 -11.43 0.26 0.58
C GLU A 17 -11.22 -0.97 1.45
N LYS A 18 -10.71 -2.07 0.87
CA LYS A 18 -10.40 -3.29 1.65
C LYS A 18 -9.34 -3.05 2.72
N LEU A 19 -8.30 -2.27 2.41
CA LEU A 19 -7.26 -1.90 3.37
C LEU A 19 -7.86 -1.08 4.52
N ARG A 20 -8.74 -0.13 4.19
CA ARG A 20 -9.44 0.71 5.16
C ARG A 20 -10.30 -0.14 6.11
N GLU A 21 -11.14 -1.03 5.58
CA GLU A 21 -12.06 -1.86 6.37
C GLU A 21 -11.36 -2.98 7.15
N VAL A 22 -10.47 -3.74 6.49
CA VAL A 22 -9.90 -4.97 7.07
C VAL A 22 -8.69 -4.69 7.94
N LYS A 23 -7.80 -3.78 7.51
CA LYS A 23 -6.50 -3.60 8.20
C LYS A 23 -6.56 -2.58 9.31
N ARG A 24 -7.45 -1.58 9.24
CA ARG A 24 -7.50 -0.49 10.22
C ARG A 24 -8.93 -0.06 10.60
N PRO A 25 -9.77 -0.98 11.12
CA PRO A 25 -11.15 -0.66 11.52
C PRO A 25 -11.22 0.49 12.55
N GLY A 26 -10.23 0.65 13.43
CA GLY A 26 -10.15 1.74 14.39
C GLY A 26 -9.76 3.11 13.80
N LEU A 27 -9.25 3.17 12.58
CA LEU A 27 -8.91 4.43 11.89
C LEU A 27 -10.01 4.89 10.93
N LEU A 28 -11.10 4.11 10.77
CA LEU A 28 -12.22 4.44 9.86
C LEU A 28 -12.84 5.81 10.13
N ASN A 29 -12.78 6.27 11.40
CA ASN A 29 -13.34 7.53 11.85
C ASN A 29 -12.30 8.66 11.97
N ARG A 30 -11.00 8.39 11.75
CA ARG A 30 -9.94 9.40 11.83
C ARG A 30 -9.76 10.09 10.46
N ARG A 31 -10.38 11.26 10.33
CA ARG A 31 -10.32 12.14 9.13
C ARG A 31 -8.98 12.88 8.94
N LYS A 32 -7.89 12.42 9.57
CA LYS A 32 -6.57 13.07 9.55
C LYS A 32 -5.47 12.02 9.60
N MET A 33 -5.42 11.19 8.57
CA MET A 33 -4.32 10.25 8.39
C MET A 33 -3.34 10.83 7.37
N ILE A 34 -2.06 10.87 7.72
CA ILE A 34 -1.00 11.23 6.79
C ILE A 34 -0.50 9.93 6.16
N LEU A 35 -0.59 9.82 4.83
CA LEU A 35 -0.12 8.68 4.06
C LEU A 35 1.23 9.04 3.43
N HIS A 36 2.24 8.20 3.69
CA HIS A 36 3.56 8.31 3.07
C HIS A 36 3.75 7.11 2.13
N HIS A 37 3.88 7.38 0.83
CA HIS A 37 4.12 6.39 -0.22
C HIS A 37 4.99 7.01 -1.32
N ASP A 38 5.51 6.17 -2.22
CA ASP A 38 6.27 6.58 -3.40
C ASP A 38 5.38 7.18 -4.50
N ASN A 39 6.00 7.89 -5.45
CA ASN A 39 5.29 8.49 -6.58
C ASN A 39 5.11 7.53 -7.77
N ALA A 40 4.94 6.22 -7.53
CA ALA A 40 4.62 5.28 -8.60
C ALA A 40 3.36 5.73 -9.36
N GLU A 41 3.33 5.54 -10.68
CA GLU A 41 2.25 6.02 -11.55
C GLU A 41 0.85 5.56 -11.08
N SER A 42 0.76 4.34 -10.55
CA SER A 42 -0.45 3.77 -9.98
C SER A 42 -0.93 4.51 -8.72
N HIS A 43 -0.03 5.09 -7.93
CA HIS A 43 -0.31 5.79 -6.68
C HIS A 43 -0.65 7.27 -6.91
N VAL A 44 -0.07 7.89 -7.94
CA VAL A 44 -0.37 9.27 -8.32
C VAL A 44 -1.55 9.39 -9.27
N ALA A 45 -2.13 8.27 -9.73
CA ALA A 45 -3.31 8.27 -10.58
C ALA A 45 -4.48 9.05 -9.95
N LEU A 46 -5.22 9.80 -10.79
CA LEU A 46 -6.28 10.70 -10.34
C LEU A 46 -7.38 9.99 -9.53
N ASN A 47 -7.72 8.75 -9.92
CA ASN A 47 -8.70 7.93 -9.22
C ASN A 47 -8.27 7.60 -7.77
N VAL A 48 -6.97 7.39 -7.54
CA VAL A 48 -6.39 7.14 -6.22
C VAL A 48 -6.40 8.42 -5.40
N GLN A 49 -5.94 9.54 -5.97
CA GLN A 49 -5.92 10.83 -5.28
C GLN A 49 -7.32 11.29 -4.83
N ASN A 50 -8.32 11.14 -5.71
CA ASN A 50 -9.72 11.47 -5.38
C ASN A 50 -10.22 10.62 -4.21
N LYS A 51 -9.86 9.33 -4.20
CA LYS A 51 -10.30 8.41 -3.15
C LYS A 51 -9.66 8.70 -1.80
N LEU A 52 -8.37 9.02 -1.79
CA LEU A 52 -7.66 9.44 -0.57
C LEU A 52 -8.26 10.73 0.00
N ARG A 53 -8.67 11.67 -0.87
CA ARG A 53 -9.39 12.89 -0.45
C ARG A 53 -10.77 12.58 0.15
N GLU A 54 -11.54 11.65 -0.43
CA GLU A 54 -12.82 11.20 0.14
C GLU A 54 -12.65 10.63 1.55
N PHE A 55 -11.55 9.93 1.81
CA PHE A 55 -11.22 9.42 3.14
C PHE A 55 -10.70 10.49 4.12
N GLY A 56 -10.40 11.71 3.64
CA GLY A 56 -9.76 12.74 4.43
C GLY A 56 -8.31 12.40 4.78
N TRP A 57 -7.60 11.70 3.89
CA TRP A 57 -6.20 11.36 4.07
C TRP A 57 -5.32 12.38 3.35
N GLU A 58 -4.33 12.91 4.07
CA GLU A 58 -3.32 13.81 3.54
C GLU A 58 -2.16 13.00 2.98
N ILE A 59 -1.70 13.31 1.77
CA ILE A 59 -0.54 12.66 1.17
C ILE A 59 0.69 13.49 1.52
N LEU A 60 1.69 12.86 2.13
CA LEU A 60 2.98 13.52 2.36
C LEU A 60 3.68 13.68 1.02
N LEU A 61 4.02 14.91 0.65
CA LEU A 61 4.73 15.21 -0.59
C LEU A 61 6.08 14.49 -0.60
N HIS A 62 6.32 13.70 -1.64
CA HIS A 62 7.55 12.95 -1.82
C HIS A 62 8.28 13.43 -3.09
N PRO A 63 9.62 13.51 -3.10
CA PRO A 63 10.38 13.84 -4.30
C PRO A 63 10.11 12.83 -5.44
N PRO A 64 10.19 13.25 -6.72
CA PRO A 64 10.13 12.32 -7.85
C PRO A 64 11.28 11.31 -7.76
N CYS A 65 10.95 10.02 -7.72
CA CYS A 65 11.89 8.90 -7.79
C CYS A 65 13.10 8.99 -6.84
N SER A 66 12.92 9.38 -5.58
CA SER A 66 14.00 9.19 -4.60
C SER A 66 14.13 7.70 -4.30
N LEU A 67 15.26 7.14 -4.74
CA LEU A 67 15.58 5.71 -4.67
C LEU A 67 15.66 5.14 -3.23
N GLU A 68 15.46 5.95 -2.18
CA GLU A 68 15.85 5.61 -0.80
C GLU A 68 14.93 6.18 0.31
N THR A 69 13.67 6.59 0.06
CA THR A 69 12.93 7.38 1.08
C THR A 69 11.56 6.89 1.53
N VAL A 70 11.07 5.73 1.10
CA VAL A 70 9.90 5.15 1.76
C VAL A 70 10.36 4.25 2.91
N ALA A 71 9.92 4.57 4.13
CA ALA A 71 10.29 3.81 5.33
C ALA A 71 10.00 2.30 5.22
N SER A 72 9.03 1.89 4.40
CA SER A 72 8.76 0.49 4.10
C SER A 72 9.94 -0.22 3.45
N ASP A 73 10.61 0.42 2.51
CA ASP A 73 11.58 -0.23 1.64
C ASP A 73 12.90 -0.44 2.39
N TYR A 74 13.23 0.48 3.31
CA TYR A 74 14.41 0.37 4.15
C TYR A 74 14.19 -0.50 5.40
N HIS A 75 13.05 -0.33 6.08
CA HIS A 75 12.89 -0.90 7.43
C HIS A 75 12.06 -2.19 7.46
N LEU A 76 11.09 -2.32 6.55
CA LEU A 76 10.13 -3.42 6.59
C LEU A 76 10.50 -4.56 5.64
N PHE A 77 10.94 -4.24 4.43
CA PHE A 77 11.25 -5.24 3.43
C PHE A 77 12.70 -5.70 3.54
N ARG A 78 12.88 -7.01 3.76
CA ARG A 78 14.17 -7.69 3.64
C ARG A 78 14.07 -8.73 2.55
N VAL A 79 15.05 -8.72 1.64
CA VAL A 79 15.11 -9.72 0.57
C VAL A 79 15.35 -11.09 1.19
N LYS A 80 14.44 -12.04 0.91
CA LYS A 80 14.52 -13.44 1.30
C LYS A 80 14.01 -14.29 0.14
N TYR A 81 14.65 -15.43 -0.09
CA TYR A 81 14.27 -16.37 -1.13
C TYR A 81 13.34 -17.44 -0.57
N TYR A 82 12.32 -17.80 -1.35
CA TYR A 82 11.35 -18.82 -0.99
C TYR A 82 11.01 -19.66 -2.21
N GLU A 83 10.74 -20.95 -1.99
CA GLU A 83 10.44 -21.91 -3.05
C GLU A 83 8.99 -21.88 -3.53
N SER A 84 8.08 -21.23 -2.78
CA SER A 84 6.67 -21.12 -3.15
C SER A 84 5.94 -19.95 -2.48
N ASP A 85 4.89 -19.46 -3.14
CA ASP A 85 4.02 -18.40 -2.62
C ASP A 85 3.39 -18.75 -1.26
N ALA A 86 3.06 -20.02 -1.03
CA ALA A 86 2.52 -20.46 0.24
C ALA A 86 3.53 -20.25 1.38
N LYS A 87 4.80 -20.57 1.14
CA LYS A 87 5.88 -20.34 2.11
C LYS A 87 6.10 -18.83 2.34
N ILE A 88 6.05 -18.03 1.27
CA ILE A 88 6.15 -16.56 1.37
C ILE A 88 5.06 -16.01 2.29
N LYS A 89 3.79 -16.35 2.02
CA LYS A 89 2.64 -15.84 2.79
C LYS A 89 2.73 -16.20 4.27
N THR A 90 3.05 -17.45 4.57
CA THR A 90 3.22 -17.90 5.96
C THR A 90 4.37 -17.16 6.65
N ALA A 91 5.53 -17.07 6.00
CA ALA A 91 6.70 -16.40 6.58
C ALA A 91 6.46 -14.91 6.82
N VAL A 92 5.81 -14.22 5.88
CA VAL A 92 5.44 -12.80 6.02
C VAL A 92 4.50 -12.63 7.22
N ASN A 93 3.43 -13.42 7.31
CA ASN A 93 2.47 -13.32 8.40
C ASN A 93 3.11 -13.59 9.77
N SER A 94 3.94 -14.64 9.88
CA SER A 94 4.68 -14.94 11.12
C SER A 94 5.64 -13.81 11.50
N SER A 95 6.33 -13.19 10.52
CA SER A 95 7.24 -12.09 10.78
C SER A 95 6.55 -10.82 11.27
N PHE A 96 5.32 -10.54 10.82
CA PHE A 96 4.53 -9.44 11.36
C PHE A 96 4.00 -9.75 12.75
N ALA A 97 3.55 -11.00 13.00
CA ALA A 97 3.01 -11.41 14.30
C ALA A 97 4.06 -11.38 15.42
N SER A 98 5.34 -11.56 15.10
CA SER A 98 6.44 -11.53 16.08
C SER A 98 6.95 -10.13 16.42
N LYS A 99 6.49 -9.08 15.75
CA LYS A 99 6.93 -7.70 16.03
C LYS A 99 6.16 -7.12 17.21
N THR A 100 6.87 -6.43 18.10
CA THR A 100 6.27 -5.65 19.19
C THR A 100 5.62 -4.37 18.64
N GLN A 101 4.75 -3.75 19.42
CA GLN A 101 4.01 -2.55 19.02
C GLN A 101 4.90 -1.30 18.89
N ASP A 102 6.14 -1.35 19.36
CA ASP A 102 7.14 -0.29 19.20
C ASP A 102 7.75 -0.25 17.78
N PHE A 103 7.19 -1.03 16.85
CA PHE A 103 7.55 -1.14 15.44
C PHE A 103 6.49 -0.51 14.52
#